data_AF-A0A965Y145-F1
#
_entry.id   AF-A0A965Y145-F1
#
_cell.length_a   1.000
_cell.length_b   1.000
_cell.length_c   1.000
_cell.angle_alpha   90.00
_cell.angle_beta   90.00
_cell.angle_gamma   90.00
#
_symmetry.space_group_name_H-M   'P 1'
#
loop_
_entity.id
_entity.type
_entity.pdbx_description
1 polymer ?
#
loop_
_entity_poly.entity_id
_entity_poly.type
_entity_poly.pdbx_seq_one_letter_code
_entity_poly.pdbx_strand_id
1 'polypeptide(L)'
;MVCIEAGQRLGQMVKYKIRLVDIKEYPVQGYEQLLSFIAGICAKDYDVTHIYIDSITKITDDRDLTHLDSFLTKLETFAEKEQIDVMIVLSAEPEHLPKGIVRFCS
;
A
#
# COMPACT_ATOMS: atom_id res chain seq x y z
N MET A 1 11.02 -4.49 -6.58
CA MET A 1 10.37 -3.62 -5.57
C MET A 1 9.64 -2.49 -6.26
N VAL A 2 8.37 -2.31 -5.94
CA VAL A 2 7.52 -1.22 -6.43
C VAL A 2 7.17 -0.32 -5.25
N CYS A 3 7.26 0.98 -5.45
CA CYS A 3 6.89 1.99 -4.44
C CYS A 3 5.74 2.82 -4.99
N ILE A 4 4.65 2.90 -4.24
CA ILE A 4 3.43 3.64 -4.55
C ILE A 4 3.36 4.81 -3.58
N GLU A 5 3.35 6.04 -4.10
CA GLU A 5 3.26 7.26 -3.30
C GLU A 5 2.26 8.27 -3.88
N ALA A 6 1.81 9.19 -3.03
CA ALA A 6 0.92 10.28 -3.41
C ALA A 6 1.72 11.60 -3.59
N GLY A 7 2.25 11.84 -4.79
CA GLY A 7 3.18 12.93 -5.11
C GLY A 7 4.67 12.52 -5.00
N GLN A 8 5.58 13.33 -5.54
CA GLN A 8 6.99 12.95 -5.76
C GLN A 8 7.93 13.25 -4.57
N ARG A 9 7.75 12.62 -3.41
CA ARG A 9 8.60 12.89 -2.22
C ARG A 9 9.75 11.90 -2.08
N LEU A 10 9.55 10.63 -2.45
CA LEU A 10 10.56 9.57 -2.31
C LEU A 10 11.53 9.50 -3.49
N GLY A 11 11.20 10.14 -4.62
CA GLY A 11 12.05 10.16 -5.81
C GLY A 11 13.48 10.66 -5.60
N GLN A 12 13.75 11.41 -4.53
CA GLN A 12 15.09 11.92 -4.21
C GLN A 12 15.93 10.96 -3.35
N MET A 13 15.35 9.93 -2.74
CA MET A 13 16.02 9.14 -1.70
C MET A 13 16.50 7.74 -2.12
N VAL A 14 16.10 7.21 -3.28
CA VAL A 14 16.39 5.79 -3.58
C VAL A 14 17.41 5.60 -4.71
N LYS A 15 18.56 5.05 -4.35
CA LYS A 15 19.56 4.50 -5.27
C LYS A 15 19.28 3.00 -5.49
N TYR A 16 19.03 2.63 -6.76
CA TYR A 16 18.91 1.28 -7.36
C TYR A 16 17.51 0.61 -7.41
N LYS A 17 17.11 0.24 -8.65
CA LYS A 17 16.01 -0.67 -9.09
C LYS A 17 14.68 -0.63 -8.32
N ILE A 18 14.21 0.55 -7.93
CA ILE A 18 12.81 0.73 -7.51
C ILE A 18 12.01 1.32 -8.66
N ARG A 19 10.85 0.72 -8.93
CA ARG A 19 9.84 1.34 -9.78
C ARG A 19 8.95 2.22 -8.92
N LEU A 20 9.09 3.54 -9.07
CA LEU A 20 8.24 4.53 -8.42
C LEU A 20 6.94 4.69 -9.22
N VAL A 21 5.83 4.75 -8.52
CA VAL A 21 4.50 5.00 -9.07
C VAL A 21 3.88 6.15 -8.29
N ASP A 22 3.65 7.28 -8.96
CA ASP A 22 2.78 8.33 -8.42
C ASP A 22 1.33 7.92 -8.67
N ILE A 23 0.62 7.53 -7.61
CA ILE A 23 -0.74 7.01 -7.72
C ILE A 23 -1.72 8.08 -8.23
N LYS A 24 -1.37 9.38 -8.13
CA LYS A 24 -2.19 10.48 -8.61
C LYS A 24 -2.26 10.59 -10.13
N GLU A 25 -1.34 9.92 -10.84
CA GLU A 25 -1.39 9.83 -12.31
C GLU A 25 -2.42 8.81 -12.80
N TYR A 26 -3.02 8.04 -11.88
CA TYR A 26 -3.98 6.99 -12.17
C TYR A 26 -5.33 7.31 -11.51
N PRO A 27 -6.46 6.87 -12.10
CA PRO A 27 -7.79 7.06 -11.53
C PRO A 27 -8.05 6.03 -10.41
N VAL A 28 -7.20 6.05 -9.38
CA VAL A 28 -7.27 5.15 -8.22
C VAL A 28 -7.72 5.95 -7.00
N GLN A 29 -8.86 5.56 -6.44
CA GLN A 29 -9.50 6.18 -5.28
C GLN A 29 -10.06 5.11 -4.35
N GLY A 30 -9.81 5.26 -3.05
CA GLY A 30 -10.24 4.32 -2.03
C GLY A 30 -9.53 2.96 -2.06
N TYR A 31 -9.88 2.11 -1.11
CA TYR A 31 -9.16 0.86 -0.83
C TYR A 31 -9.32 -0.22 -1.91
N GLU A 32 -10.54 -0.42 -2.46
CA GLU A 32 -10.78 -1.49 -3.44
C GLU A 32 -10.05 -1.24 -4.77
N GLN A 33 -9.99 0.02 -5.21
CA GLN A 33 -9.29 0.38 -6.43
C GLN A 33 -7.77 0.26 -6.24
N LEU A 34 -7.26 0.63 -5.05
CA LEU A 34 -5.85 0.44 -4.72
C LEU A 34 -5.46 -1.04 -4.72
N LEU A 35 -6.29 -1.91 -4.12
CA LEU A 35 -6.06 -3.36 -4.16
C LEU A 35 -6.06 -3.89 -5.60
N SER A 36 -7.01 -3.44 -6.43
CA SER A 36 -7.08 -3.82 -7.85
C SER A 36 -5.86 -3.34 -8.64
N PHE A 37 -5.35 -2.14 -8.31
CA PHE A 37 -4.15 -1.58 -8.93
C PHE A 37 -2.89 -2.38 -8.57
N ILE A 38 -2.74 -2.75 -7.29
CA ILE A 38 -1.68 -3.65 -6.82
C ILE A 38 -1.76 -5.00 -7.53
N ALA A 39 -2.96 -5.58 -7.64
CA ALA A 39 -3.17 -6.82 -8.37
C ALA A 39 -2.77 -6.71 -9.85
N GLY A 40 -3.08 -5.58 -10.50
CA GLY A 40 -2.63 -5.29 -11.87
C GLY A 40 -1.11 -5.17 -12.02
N ILE A 41 -0.42 -4.61 -11.02
CA ILE A 41 1.05 -4.56 -10.99
C ILE A 41 1.62 -5.99 -10.93
N CYS A 42 1.14 -6.81 -10.00
CA CYS A 42 1.59 -8.21 -9.84
C CYS A 42 1.27 -9.06 -11.06
N ALA A 43 0.09 -8.89 -11.67
CA ALA A 43 -0.29 -9.63 -12.87
C ALA A 43 0.57 -9.28 -14.10
N LYS A 44 1.09 -8.05 -14.17
CA LYS A 44 2.00 -7.63 -15.25
C LYS A 44 3.43 -8.14 -15.03
N ASP A 45 3.87 -8.17 -13.77
CA ASP A 45 5.27 -8.32 -13.40
C ASP A 45 5.41 -9.36 -12.27
N TYR A 46 5.60 -10.61 -12.67
CA TYR A 46 5.75 -11.75 -11.75
C TYR A 46 7.04 -11.69 -10.91
N ASP A 47 7.98 -10.80 -11.23
CA ASP A 47 9.22 -10.59 -10.46
C ASP A 47 9.01 -9.58 -9.30
N VAL A 48 7.80 -9.02 -9.14
CA VAL A 48 7.48 -8.15 -8.00
C VAL A 48 7.40 -8.99 -6.73
N THR A 49 8.39 -8.82 -5.87
CA THR A 49 8.42 -9.49 -4.55
C THR A 49 8.07 -8.55 -3.39
N HIS A 50 8.18 -7.23 -3.59
CA HIS A 50 8.00 -6.24 -2.52
C HIS A 50 7.23 -5.02 -3.05
N ILE A 51 6.22 -4.59 -2.29
CA ILE A 51 5.45 -3.37 -2.52
C ILE A 51 5.56 -2.48 -1.28
N TYR A 52 5.91 -1.21 -1.50
CA TYR A 52 5.89 -0.18 -0.48
C TYR A 52 4.81 0.85 -0.81
N ILE A 53 3.97 1.20 0.17
CA ILE A 53 2.91 2.19 0.02
C ILE A 53 3.13 3.31 1.03
N ASP A 54 3.47 4.50 0.54
CA ASP A 54 3.60 5.69 1.38
C ASP A 54 2.27 6.46 1.46
N SER A 55 2.00 7.02 2.64
CA SER A 55 0.88 7.93 2.86
C SER A 55 -0.49 7.35 2.44
N ILE A 56 -0.82 6.12 2.85
CA ILE A 56 -2.04 5.40 2.43
C ILE A 56 -3.33 6.23 2.52
N THR A 57 -3.49 7.04 3.58
CA THR A 57 -4.67 7.88 3.81
C THR A 57 -4.83 9.00 2.78
N LYS A 58 -3.75 9.43 2.13
CA LYS A 58 -3.81 10.41 1.01
C LYS A 58 -4.21 9.75 -0.31
N ILE A 59 -3.96 8.45 -0.44
CA ILE A 59 -4.34 7.67 -1.62
C ILE A 59 -5.83 7.38 -1.57
N THR A 60 -6.31 6.95 -0.41
CA THR A 60 -7.69 6.52 -0.24
C THR A 60 -8.65 7.64 0.09
N ASP A 61 -8.12 8.79 0.53
CA ASP A 61 -8.90 9.92 1.09
C ASP A 61 -9.90 9.45 2.17
N ASP A 62 -9.50 8.41 2.90
CA ASP A 62 -10.31 7.75 3.92
C ASP A 62 -9.52 7.67 5.23
N ARG A 63 -10.18 8.06 6.32
CA ARG A 63 -9.64 8.04 7.69
C ARG A 63 -10.38 7.06 8.60
N ASP A 64 -11.38 6.36 8.08
CA ASP A 64 -12.08 5.33 8.82
C ASP A 64 -11.20 4.09 8.98
N LEU A 65 -10.78 3.83 10.21
CA LEU A 65 -9.91 2.72 10.55
C LEU A 65 -10.60 1.36 10.35
N THR A 66 -11.92 1.30 10.30
CA THR A 66 -12.65 0.05 10.01
C THR A 66 -12.50 -0.35 8.55
N HIS A 67 -12.52 0.62 7.63
CA HIS A 67 -12.25 0.38 6.22
C HIS A 67 -10.80 -0.02 5.98
N LEU A 68 -9.87 0.63 6.69
CA LEU A 68 -8.46 0.24 6.66
C LEU A 68 -8.25 -1.20 7.15
N ASP A 69 -8.86 -1.61 8.26
CA ASP A 69 -8.76 -2.98 8.79
C ASP A 69 -9.28 -4.02 7.78
N SER A 70 -10.43 -3.74 7.15
CA SER A 70 -11.00 -4.59 6.09
C SER A 70 -10.05 -4.70 4.89
N PHE A 71 -9.48 -3.58 4.47
CA PHE A 71 -8.49 -3.53 3.38
C PHE A 71 -7.22 -4.33 3.73
N LEU A 72 -6.65 -4.15 4.92
CA LEU A 72 -5.44 -4.85 5.34
C LEU A 72 -5.66 -6.37 5.37
N THR A 73 -6.84 -6.84 5.82
CA THR A 73 -7.18 -8.27 5.80
C THR A 73 -7.26 -8.82 4.36
N LYS A 74 -7.86 -8.07 3.42
CA LYS A 74 -7.90 -8.47 2.00
C LYS A 74 -6.51 -8.45 1.37
N LEU A 75 -5.71 -7.44 1.71
CA LEU A 75 -4.35 -7.27 1.21
C LEU A 75 -3.43 -8.38 1.73
N GLU A 76 -3.53 -8.76 3.00
CA GLU A 76 -2.82 -9.91 3.60
C GLU A 76 -3.13 -11.19 2.82
N THR A 77 -4.41 -11.49 2.60
CA THR A 77 -4.84 -12.67 1.82
C THR A 77 -4.28 -12.66 0.40
N PHE A 78 -4.29 -11.49 -0.26
CA PHE A 78 -3.73 -11.33 -1.59
C PHE A 78 -2.21 -11.48 -1.61
N ALA A 79 -1.52 -10.86 -0.65
CA ALA A 79 -0.07 -10.88 -0.52
C ALA A 79 0.48 -12.29 -0.30
N GLU A 80 -0.18 -13.08 0.55
CA GLU A 80 0.15 -14.49 0.76
C GLU A 80 -0.02 -15.32 -0.52
N LYS A 81 -1.12 -15.09 -1.26
CA LYS A 81 -1.42 -15.81 -2.51
C LYS A 81 -0.40 -15.51 -3.60
N GLU A 82 0.00 -14.26 -3.75
CA GLU A 82 0.97 -13.83 -4.77
C GLU A 82 2.43 -13.92 -4.28
N GLN A 83 2.66 -14.31 -3.02
CA GLN A 83 3.98 -14.43 -2.40
C GLN A 83 4.78 -13.13 -2.44
N ILE A 84 4.14 -12.02 -2.06
CA ILE A 84 4.75 -10.69 -2.01
C ILE A 84 4.72 -10.12 -0.60
N ASP A 85 5.74 -9.32 -0.26
CA ASP A 85 5.78 -8.55 0.97
C ASP A 85 5.23 -7.13 0.72
N VAL A 86 4.29 -6.69 1.55
CA VAL A 86 3.70 -5.35 1.43
C VAL A 86 3.93 -4.55 2.71
N MET A 87 4.60 -3.41 2.58
CA MET A 87 4.84 -2.46 3.67
C MET A 87 4.05 -1.17 3.44
N ILE A 88 3.26 -0.77 4.43
CA ILE A 88 2.43 0.44 4.37
C ILE A 88 2.85 1.40 5.46
N VAL A 89 3.07 2.67 5.10
CA VAL A 89 3.26 3.73 6.07
C VAL A 89 1.93 4.39 6.39
N LEU A 90 1.53 4.25 7.65
CA LEU A 90 0.37 4.91 8.23
C LEU A 90 0.85 5.97 9.23
N SER A 91 0.46 7.23 9.03
CA SER A 91 0.69 8.29 10.00
C SER A 91 -0.42 8.27 11.06
N ALA A 92 -0.26 7.41 12.06
CA ALA A 92 -1.14 7.31 13.22
C ALA A 92 -0.35 6.91 14.47
N GLU A 93 -0.85 7.30 15.64
CA GLU A 93 -0.28 6.84 16.91
C GLU A 93 -0.78 5.41 17.22
N PRO A 94 0.10 4.47 17.58
CA PRO A 94 -0.28 3.07 17.82
C PRO A 94 -1.39 2.89 18.86
N GLU A 95 -1.42 3.76 19.88
CA GLU A 95 -2.41 3.73 20.97
C GLU A 95 -3.85 3.97 20.50
N HIS A 96 -4.00 4.64 19.34
CA HIS A 96 -5.30 4.98 18.75
C HIS A 96 -5.74 3.99 17.67
N LEU A 97 -4.94 2.94 17.39
CA LEU A 97 -5.27 1.96 16.37
C LEU A 97 -6.16 0.84 16.93
N PRO A 98 -7.21 0.44 16.19
CA PRO A 98 -7.97 -0.77 16.48
C PRO A 98 -7.07 -2.00 16.56
N LYS A 99 -7.40 -2.94 17.45
CA LYS A 99 -6.64 -4.19 17.61
C LYS A 99 -6.42 -4.97 16.31
N GLY A 100 -7.40 -4.91 15.39
CA GLY A 100 -7.29 -5.52 14.06
C GLY A 100 -6.11 -4.98 13.26
N ILE A 101 -5.82 -3.68 13.36
CA ILE A 101 -4.71 -3.02 12.67
C ILE A 101 -3.39 -3.22 13.43
N VAL A 102 -3.41 -3.16 14.76
CA VAL A 102 -2.20 -3.29 15.60
C VAL A 102 -1.43 -4.58 15.32
N ARG A 103 -2.12 -5.67 14.93
CA ARG A 103 -1.48 -6.95 14.59
C ARG A 103 -0.53 -6.87 13.38
N PHE A 104 -0.69 -5.85 12.54
CA PHE A 104 0.13 -5.61 11.35
C PHE A 104 1.28 -4.61 11.59
N CYS A 105 1.32 -3.96 12.76
CA CYS A 105 2.38 -3.03 13.10
C CYS A 105 3.63 -3.80 13.55
N SER A 106 4.79 -3.44 13.01
CA SER A 106 6.11 -3.95 13.41
C SER A 106 7.00 -2.86 13.98
#